data_AF-A0A9E5AWV3-F1
#
_entry.id   AF-A0A9E5AWV3-F1
#
_cell.length_a   1.000
_cell.length_b   1.000
_cell.length_c   1.000
_cell.angle_alpha   90.00
_cell.angle_beta   90.00
_cell.angle_gamma   90.00
#
_symmetry.space_group_name_H-M   'P 1'
#
loop_
_entity.id
_entity.type
_entity.pdbx_description
1 polymer ?
#
loop_
_entity_poly.entity_id
_entity_poly.type
_entity_poly.pdbx_seq_one_letter_code
_entity_poly.pdbx_strand_id
1 'polypeptide(L)'
;MSVDEVAYQPQAHTPPDRPHCFAYYITIHNDTDTTVSIKGRKWVVRGNAGDIVAVEGDGVVGQFPTIEPGEHFSYNSFHLLAGKSAVAEGSYLGMNVAGQKVLTRIPKFKMEVPSAEIGWA
;
A
#
# COMPACT_ATOMS: atom_id res chain seq x y z
N MET A 1 -0.71 7.40 -9.98
CA MET A 1 -0.77 6.52 -8.78
C MET A 1 -1.63 7.18 -7.74
N SER A 2 -2.58 6.45 -7.16
CA SER A 2 -3.45 6.93 -6.08
C SER A 2 -3.56 5.90 -4.95
N VAL A 3 -3.75 6.42 -3.73
CA VAL A 3 -4.27 5.65 -2.60
C VAL A 3 -5.73 6.04 -2.51
N ASP A 4 -6.61 5.15 -2.91
CA ASP A 4 -8.03 5.45 -3.13
C ASP A 4 -8.79 5.43 -1.79
N GLU A 5 -8.45 4.46 -0.93
CA GLU A 5 -9.06 4.31 0.39
C GLU A 5 -8.09 3.62 1.36
N VAL A 6 -8.21 3.98 2.64
CA VAL A 6 -7.57 3.28 3.76
C VAL A 6 -8.61 3.12 4.87
N ALA A 7 -8.92 1.89 5.25
CA ALA A 7 -10.00 1.57 6.17
C ALA A 7 -9.51 0.70 7.33
N TYR A 8 -9.81 1.10 8.57
CA TYR A 8 -9.58 0.27 9.75
C TYR A 8 -10.60 -0.88 9.81
N GLN A 9 -10.12 -2.10 10.03
CA GLN A 9 -10.93 -3.33 10.03
C GLN A 9 -10.93 -3.95 11.45
N PRO A 10 -11.77 -3.46 12.39
CA PRO A 10 -11.75 -3.90 13.79
C PRO A 10 -12.20 -5.35 14.00
N GLN A 11 -12.90 -5.94 13.03
CA GLN A 11 -13.41 -7.31 13.09
C GLN A 11 -12.52 -8.31 12.35
N ALA A 12 -11.39 -7.87 11.78
CA ALA A 12 -10.47 -8.76 11.08
C ALA A 12 -9.84 -9.78 12.03
N HIS A 13 -9.65 -11.01 11.56
CA HIS A 13 -8.90 -12.02 12.29
C HIS A 13 -7.39 -11.68 12.22
N THR A 14 -6.84 -11.22 13.35
CA THR A 14 -5.46 -10.78 13.46
C THR A 14 -4.72 -11.54 14.56
N PRO A 15 -3.39 -11.70 14.45
CA PRO A 15 -2.60 -12.27 15.53
C PRO A 15 -2.51 -11.27 16.72
N PRO A 16 -2.35 -11.75 17.97
CA PRO A 16 -2.37 -10.88 19.16
C PRO A 16 -1.28 -9.81 19.19
N ASP A 17 -0.12 -10.05 18.57
CA ASP A 17 1.01 -9.11 18.49
C ASP A 17 0.79 -7.97 17.48
N ARG A 18 -0.21 -8.10 16.58
CA ARG A 18 -0.49 -7.13 15.51
C ARG A 18 -2.01 -6.95 15.34
N PRO A 19 -2.70 -6.47 16.39
CA PRO A 19 -4.16 -6.54 16.46
C PRO A 19 -4.89 -5.56 15.53
N HIS A 20 -4.18 -4.60 14.91
CA HIS A 20 -4.81 -3.55 14.13
C HIS A 20 -4.65 -3.79 12.63
N CYS A 21 -5.73 -4.18 11.96
CA CYS A 21 -5.77 -4.37 10.53
C CYS A 21 -6.24 -3.11 9.80
N PHE A 22 -5.46 -2.65 8.82
CA PHE A 22 -5.82 -1.56 7.93
C PHE A 22 -5.81 -2.06 6.50
N ALA A 23 -6.99 -2.15 5.89
CA ALA A 23 -7.13 -2.42 4.47
C ALA A 23 -6.81 -1.14 3.68
N TYR A 24 -6.13 -1.28 2.56
CA TYR A 24 -5.87 -0.19 1.64
C TYR A 24 -6.23 -0.59 0.22
N TYR A 25 -6.67 0.40 -0.55
CA TYR A 25 -7.05 0.29 -1.95
C TYR A 25 -6.17 1.25 -2.74
N ILE A 26 -5.47 0.72 -3.75
CA ILE A 26 -4.47 1.46 -4.52
C ILE A 26 -4.71 1.23 -6.00
N THR A 27 -4.57 2.30 -6.77
CA THR A 27 -4.60 2.26 -8.22
C THR A 27 -3.29 2.75 -8.82
N ILE A 28 -2.65 1.86 -9.59
CA ILE A 28 -1.44 2.12 -10.37
C ILE A 28 -1.88 2.57 -11.76
N HIS A 29 -1.68 3.85 -12.08
CA HIS A 29 -1.96 4.40 -13.40
C HIS A 29 -0.69 4.39 -14.26
N ASN A 30 -0.81 3.98 -15.52
CA ASN A 30 0.23 4.17 -16.51
C ASN A 30 -0.04 5.44 -17.33
N ASP A 31 0.44 6.56 -16.83
CA ASP A 31 0.32 7.87 -17.49
C ASP A 31 1.44 8.10 -18.55
N THR A 32 2.15 7.04 -18.93
CA THR A 32 3.21 7.09 -19.96
C THR A 32 2.67 6.66 -21.33
N ASP A 33 3.47 6.85 -22.37
CA ASP A 33 3.19 6.43 -23.74
C ASP A 33 3.67 5.00 -24.06
N THR A 34 4.18 4.27 -23.07
CA THR A 34 4.73 2.92 -23.23
C THR A 34 4.08 1.94 -22.26
N THR A 35 3.91 0.69 -22.68
CA THR A 35 3.42 -0.37 -21.80
C THR A 35 4.45 -0.65 -20.68
N VAL A 36 3.98 -0.74 -19.44
CA VAL A 36 4.81 -0.96 -18.25
C VAL A 36 4.37 -2.22 -17.52
N SER A 37 5.30 -3.10 -17.19
CA SER A 37 5.06 -4.22 -16.29
C SER A 37 5.62 -3.94 -14.90
N ILE A 38 4.81 -4.09 -13.86
CA ILE A 38 5.27 -4.04 -12.47
C ILE A 38 5.98 -5.35 -12.12
N LYS A 39 7.17 -5.22 -11.54
CA LYS A 39 8.07 -6.32 -11.18
C LYS A 39 8.17 -6.52 -9.67
N GLY A 40 8.00 -5.47 -8.89
CA GLY A 40 8.10 -5.56 -7.44
C GLY A 40 7.63 -4.31 -6.72
N ARG A 41 7.65 -4.39 -5.40
CA ARG A 41 7.25 -3.32 -4.51
C ARG A 41 8.17 -3.25 -3.30
N LYS A 42 8.35 -2.04 -2.80
CA LYS A 42 8.99 -1.75 -1.52
C LYS A 42 8.08 -0.86 -0.71
N TRP A 43 7.81 -1.26 0.51
CA TRP A 43 7.07 -0.51 1.51
C TRP A 43 8.00 -0.14 2.66
N VAL A 44 7.72 1.01 3.26
CA VAL A 44 8.25 1.46 4.53
C VAL A 44 7.07 1.85 5.39
N VAL A 45 6.89 1.15 6.50
CA VAL A 45 5.83 1.40 7.48
C VAL A 45 6.49 1.87 8.77
N ARG A 46 6.13 3.07 9.22
CA ARG A 46 6.71 3.71 10.42
C ARG A 46 5.63 3.81 11.49
N GLY A 47 5.78 3.05 12.57
CA GLY A 47 4.91 3.09 13.74
C GLY A 47 5.25 4.28 14.67
N ASN A 48 4.33 4.60 15.58
CA ASN A 48 4.52 5.68 16.55
C ASN A 48 5.55 5.39 17.65
N ALA A 49 5.82 4.11 17.94
CA ALA A 49 6.80 3.69 18.94
C ALA A 49 8.26 3.77 18.43
N GLY A 50 8.48 4.29 17.22
CA GLY A 50 9.79 4.35 16.57
C GLY A 50 10.11 3.13 15.71
N ASP A 51 9.23 2.13 15.68
CA ASP A 51 9.40 0.93 14.84
C ASP A 51 9.31 1.29 13.35
N ILE A 52 10.29 0.84 12.57
CA ILE A 52 10.32 0.98 11.11
C ILE A 52 10.39 -0.42 10.52
N VAL A 53 9.38 -0.78 9.73
CA VAL A 53 9.34 -2.03 8.97
C VAL A 53 9.50 -1.72 7.49
N ALA A 54 10.50 -2.33 6.86
CA ALA A 54 10.64 -2.34 5.41
C ALA A 54 10.15 -3.68 4.87
N VAL A 55 9.23 -3.66 3.91
CA VAL A 55 8.71 -4.87 3.26
C VAL A 55 9.03 -4.78 1.77
N GLU A 56 9.74 -5.77 1.26
CA GLU A 56 10.02 -5.92 -0.16
C GLU A 56 9.35 -7.19 -0.67
N GLY A 57 8.90 -7.17 -1.92
CA GLY A 57 8.31 -8.35 -2.52
C GLY A 57 8.08 -8.22 -4.01
N ASP A 58 8.06 -9.36 -4.67
CA ASP A 58 7.84 -9.45 -6.11
C ASP A 58 6.38 -9.20 -6.47
N GLY A 59 6.18 -8.50 -7.57
CA GLY A 59 4.88 -8.11 -8.09
C GLY A 59 4.05 -7.28 -7.10
N VAL A 60 2.74 -7.42 -7.19
CA VAL A 60 1.71 -6.82 -6.34
C VAL A 60 0.63 -7.87 -6.12
N VAL A 61 0.33 -8.20 -4.86
CA VAL A 61 -0.65 -9.26 -4.49
C VAL A 61 -0.46 -10.60 -5.23
N GLY A 62 0.80 -10.98 -5.50
CA GLY A 62 1.15 -12.21 -6.22
C GLY A 62 1.02 -12.11 -7.75
N GLN A 63 0.69 -10.93 -8.28
CA GLN A 63 0.56 -10.66 -9.71
C GLN A 63 1.68 -9.76 -10.21
N PHE A 64 1.97 -9.84 -11.51
CA PHE A 64 2.93 -8.97 -12.21
C PHE A 64 2.18 -8.20 -13.30
N PRO A 65 1.39 -7.18 -12.94
CA PRO A 65 0.51 -6.52 -13.88
C PRO A 65 1.30 -5.84 -14.99
N THR A 66 0.84 -6.00 -16.23
CA THR A 66 1.27 -5.24 -17.40
C THR A 66 0.16 -4.25 -17.72
N ILE A 67 0.50 -2.97 -17.79
CA ILE A 67 -0.45 -1.86 -17.86
C ILE A 67 -0.15 -1.10 -19.15
N GLU A 68 -1.10 -1.06 -20.09
CA GLU A 68 -0.93 -0.33 -21.35
C GLU A 68 -1.01 1.20 -21.13
N PRO A 69 -0.56 2.02 -22.10
CA PRO A 69 -0.68 3.47 -22.02
C PRO A 69 -2.12 3.93 -21.72
N GLY A 70 -2.30 4.73 -20.68
CA GLY A 70 -3.60 5.24 -20.24
C GLY A 70 -4.43 4.24 -19.42
N GLU A 71 -3.99 2.99 -19.28
CA GLU A 71 -4.66 2.01 -18.44
C GLU A 71 -4.22 2.09 -16.97
N HIS A 72 -4.91 1.32 -16.12
CA HIS A 72 -4.61 1.24 -14.71
C HIS A 72 -4.78 -0.19 -14.17
N PHE A 73 -4.13 -0.44 -13.04
CA PHE A 73 -4.30 -1.66 -12.25
C PHE A 73 -4.67 -1.29 -10.81
N SER A 74 -5.87 -1.71 -10.38
CA SER A 74 -6.37 -1.49 -9.03
C SER A 74 -6.31 -2.77 -8.22
N TYR A 75 -5.96 -2.65 -6.94
CA TYR A 75 -5.94 -3.78 -6.03
C TYR A 75 -6.15 -3.32 -4.59
N ASN A 76 -6.48 -4.27 -3.72
CA ASN A 76 -6.51 -4.04 -2.29
C ASN A 76 -5.65 -5.06 -1.53
N SER A 77 -5.14 -4.64 -0.39
CA SER A 77 -4.44 -5.52 0.55
C SER A 77 -4.52 -4.87 1.95
N PHE A 78 -3.65 -5.27 2.88
CA PHE A 78 -3.70 -4.75 4.23
C PHE A 78 -2.32 -4.67 4.90
N HIS A 79 -2.22 -3.83 5.92
CA HIS A 79 -1.16 -3.85 6.92
C HIS A 79 -1.73 -4.25 8.27
N LEU A 80 -0.96 -5.06 9.01
CA LEU A 80 -1.22 -5.37 10.41
C LEU A 80 -0.24 -4.58 11.27
N LEU A 81 -0.75 -3.82 12.23
CA LEU A 81 0.05 -2.99 13.13
C LEU A 81 -0.02 -3.50 14.56
N ALA A 82 1.12 -3.45 15.25
CA ALA A 82 1.20 -3.64 16.70
C ALA A 82 0.70 -2.40 17.45
N GLY A 83 1.08 -1.21 16.98
CA GLY A 83 0.67 0.08 17.54
C GLY A 83 -0.62 0.64 16.93
N LYS A 84 -1.21 1.63 17.61
CA LYS A 84 -2.48 2.26 17.20
C LYS A 84 -2.36 3.22 16.01
N SER A 85 -1.13 3.58 15.61
CA SER A 85 -0.93 4.48 14.48
C SER A 85 0.38 4.20 13.77
N ALA A 86 0.37 4.31 12.44
CA ALA A 86 1.55 4.26 11.60
C ALA A 86 1.37 5.09 10.31
N VAL A 87 2.49 5.34 9.63
CA VAL A 87 2.50 5.92 8.28
C VAL A 87 3.13 4.91 7.34
N ALA A 88 2.45 4.60 6.23
CA ALA A 88 2.99 3.76 5.17
C ALA A 88 3.36 4.62 3.95
N GLU A 89 4.46 4.25 3.30
CA GLU A 89 4.94 4.83 2.06
C GLU A 89 5.75 3.79 1.28
N GLY A 90 6.01 4.03 0.00
CA GLY A 90 6.74 3.03 -0.77
C GLY A 90 7.00 3.39 -2.22
N SER A 91 7.35 2.37 -2.99
CA SER A 91 7.51 2.47 -4.43
C SER A 91 7.24 1.13 -5.10
N TYR A 92 6.69 1.16 -6.31
CA TYR A 92 6.74 0.03 -7.22
C TYR A 92 7.92 0.16 -8.17
N LEU A 93 8.48 -0.99 -8.48
CA LEU A 93 9.55 -1.18 -9.44
C LEU A 93 8.94 -1.87 -10.65
N GLY A 94 9.18 -1.32 -11.83
CA GLY A 94 8.66 -1.83 -13.08
C GLY A 94 9.71 -1.79 -14.20
N MET A 95 9.28 -2.22 -15.37
CA MET A 95 10.07 -2.18 -16.59
C MET A 95 9.14 -1.91 -17.77
N ASN A 96 9.53 -1.02 -18.68
CA ASN A 96 8.80 -0.81 -19.92
C ASN A 96 9.19 -1.84 -20.99
N VAL A 97 8.51 -1.82 -22.13
CA VAL A 97 8.79 -2.76 -23.26
C VAL A 97 10.18 -2.59 -23.86
N ALA A 98 10.85 -1.45 -23.67
CA ALA A 98 12.23 -1.21 -24.09
C ALA A 98 13.27 -1.74 -23.08
N GLY A 99 12.84 -2.39 -21.98
CA GLY A 99 13.71 -2.91 -20.93
C GLY A 99 14.21 -1.84 -19.94
N GLN A 100 13.72 -0.60 -20.05
CA GLN A 100 14.10 0.47 -19.13
C GLN A 100 13.36 0.32 -17.81
N LYS A 101 14.08 0.56 -16.71
CA LYS A 101 13.52 0.51 -15.35
C LYS A 101 12.57 1.68 -15.14
N VAL A 102 11.41 1.39 -14.56
CA VAL A 102 10.41 2.38 -14.15
C VAL A 102 10.26 2.33 -12.64
N LEU A 103 10.12 3.48 -12.01
CA LEU A 103 9.84 3.60 -10.59
C LEU A 103 8.67 4.56 -10.38
N THR A 104 7.69 4.13 -9.59
CA THR A 104 6.55 4.98 -9.22
C THR A 104 6.37 4.95 -7.71
N ARG A 105 6.19 6.12 -7.11
CA ARG A 105 6.08 6.27 -5.66
C ARG A 105 4.66 5.95 -5.21
N ILE A 106 4.56 5.29 -4.06
CA ILE A 106 3.30 5.14 -3.33
C ILE A 106 3.21 6.36 -2.39
N PRO A 107 2.20 7.24 -2.55
CA PRO A 107 2.00 8.37 -1.65
C PRO A 107 1.90 7.93 -0.19
N LYS A 108 2.35 8.80 0.72
CA LYS A 108 2.22 8.55 2.16
C LYS A 108 0.74 8.50 2.53
N PHE A 109 0.35 7.51 3.32
CA PHE A 109 -0.96 7.50 3.99
C PHE A 109 -0.82 7.13 5.46
N LYS A 110 -1.75 7.67 6.26
CA LYS A 110 -1.81 7.44 7.70
C LYS A 110 -2.78 6.29 7.98
N MET A 111 -2.42 5.47 8.94
CA MET A 111 -3.26 4.45 9.54
C MET A 111 -3.39 4.81 11.01
N GLU A 112 -4.60 5.11 11.46
CA GLU A 112 -4.88 5.50 12.84
C GLU A 112 -6.15 4.79 13.31
N VAL A 113 -6.04 4.10 14.44
CA VAL A 113 -7.20 3.47 15.06
C VAL A 113 -8.15 4.59 15.50
N PRO A 114 -9.42 4.58 15.06
CA PRO A 114 -10.36 5.62 15.45
C PRO A 114 -10.45 5.73 16.97
N SER A 115 -10.35 6.94 17.50
CA SER A 115 -10.72 7.20 18.89
C SER A 115 -12.23 6.97 19.02
N ALA A 116 -12.66 6.24 20.04
CA ALA A 116 -14.08 6.24 20.39
C ALA A 116 -14.47 7.68 20.73
N GLU A 117 -15.35 8.28 19.92
CA GLU A 117 -16.06 9.47 20.35
C GLU A 117 -16.90 9.06 21.57
N ILE A 118 -16.47 9.51 22.75
CA ILE A 118 -17.32 9.45 23.94
C ILE A 118 -18.40 10.51 23.70
N GLY A 119 -19.47 10.12 23.02
CA GLY A 119 -20.67 10.93 22.91
C GLY A 119 -21.36 10.96 24.27
N TRP A 120 -21.12 11.98 25.08
CA TRP A 120 -22.06 12.34 26.14
C TRP A 120 -23.24 13.03 25.44
N ALA A 121 -24.32 12.27 25.24
CA ALA A 121 -25.65 12.80 24.99
C ALA A 121 -26.49 12.59 26.25
#